data_AF-A0A7W2YZD0-F1
#
_entry.id   AF-A0A7W2YZD0-F1
#
_cell.length_a   1.000
_cell.length_b   1.000
_cell.length_c   1.000
_cell.angle_alpha   90.00
_cell.angle_beta   90.00
_cell.angle_gamma   90.00
#
_symmetry.space_group_name_H-M   'P 1'
#
loop_
_entity.id
_entity.type
_entity.pdbx_description
1 polymer ?
#
loop_
_entity_poly.entity_id
_entity_poly.type
_entity_poly.pdbx_seq_one_letter_code
_entity_poly.pdbx_strand_id
1 'polypeptide(L)'
;MTQTTDRSPSVSARDRSAPRRSSAIREAFLGGVVAAGLGLGTLAVVVLLLWITSSSPESSPDGALHVAADLWLLGHGADLVRTETLSGHTAPVGLTPLLLSVVPCWLLYRAAQHAVYQAEPDEGDGQWVPEESVVDPRTAFSWVTGGYLLVGTAAAVYAATGPLRVDPLSALLHLPVVAGAIAAVGVWTADGRFPLRLPGRVSERLRRLPGAEWTVRTAAFLAARSWCRRRRLTAALRAGTSGLVVLLGSGALLTATSMLSHAGAVQVTFLNLSDVWSGRFAVLLVSLALLPNAIVWGAAYGVGAGFTVGGGSVVAPLGITSYPQLPHFPLVAALPTDGSGGPLVWLTGIAAGASVAWFIGIAAVRRPGKGEPRPPWGWAETLVLAALAAVGCAAAMALLAGVSGGPLGIGILADLGPSWWRTGMITLAWTGVIGVPGAMVLRWYRLCVPTRASWPEWKAARAERRTSRAQARTAAREARTEAKAARAEVKAARAARAAAEAEARAAVLPTVSPMESAEVREAMAEPWWQWLRPGASGADRKRNRKAATGAGVETGRETGRETGVGTMAGLATPAGTPDATGAVRPRRWALSRKRAPEPQPPVDSQPAPNPSRTELTPPPDDARREP
;
A
#
# COMPACT_ATOMS: atom_id res chain seq x y z
N MET A 1 13.52 -32.00 -79.76
CA MET A 1 12.08 -32.02 -79.42
C MET A 1 11.92 -32.88 -78.17
N THR A 2 11.28 -32.47 -77.09
CA THR A 2 10.67 -31.18 -76.70
C THR A 2 10.79 -31.06 -75.19
N GLN A 3 11.23 -29.91 -74.67
CA GLN A 3 11.43 -29.71 -73.23
C GLN A 3 10.12 -29.19 -72.61
N THR A 4 9.32 -30.10 -72.04
CA THR A 4 8.03 -29.76 -71.43
C THR A 4 8.25 -29.10 -70.07
N THR A 5 8.21 -27.77 -70.02
CA THR A 5 8.22 -26.98 -68.78
C THR A 5 6.82 -26.94 -68.17
N ASP A 6 6.50 -27.95 -67.35
CA ASP A 6 5.27 -27.94 -66.54
C ASP A 6 5.44 -26.96 -65.36
N ARG A 7 5.18 -25.68 -65.62
CA ARG A 7 4.98 -24.68 -64.58
C ARG A 7 3.55 -24.83 -64.04
N SER A 8 3.39 -25.69 -63.03
CA SER A 8 2.18 -25.68 -62.22
C SER A 8 1.95 -24.25 -61.68
N PRO A 9 0.75 -23.66 -61.82
CA PRO A 9 0.49 -22.32 -61.33
C PRO A 9 0.62 -22.31 -59.81
N SER A 10 1.51 -21.47 -59.30
CA SER A 10 1.74 -21.31 -57.86
C SER A 10 0.52 -20.67 -57.21
N VAL A 11 -0.43 -21.51 -56.78
CA VAL A 11 -1.66 -21.08 -56.06
C VAL A 11 -1.27 -20.16 -54.90
N SER A 12 -1.66 -18.90 -55.07
CA SER A 12 -1.23 -17.75 -54.28
C SER A 12 -1.36 -18.03 -52.79
N ALA A 13 -0.36 -17.68 -52.00
CA ALA A 13 -0.47 -17.74 -50.52
C ALA A 13 -1.63 -16.87 -49.97
N ARG A 14 -2.13 -15.93 -50.77
CA ARG A 14 -3.34 -15.12 -50.50
C ARG A 14 -4.64 -15.94 -50.54
N ASP A 15 -4.79 -16.90 -51.45
CA ASP A 15 -6.02 -17.70 -51.56
C ASP A 15 -6.17 -18.70 -50.40
N ARG A 16 -5.06 -19.17 -49.82
CA ARG A 16 -5.09 -20.06 -48.65
C ARG A 16 -5.24 -19.32 -47.31
N SER A 17 -4.97 -18.01 -47.26
CA SER A 17 -5.09 -17.20 -46.04
C SER A 17 -6.47 -16.56 -45.85
N ALA A 18 -7.20 -16.24 -46.92
CA ALA A 18 -8.56 -15.71 -46.82
C ALA A 18 -9.57 -16.67 -46.13
N PRO A 19 -9.62 -17.99 -46.43
CA PRO A 19 -10.51 -18.93 -45.74
C PRO A 19 -10.16 -19.11 -44.26
N ARG A 20 -8.86 -19.14 -43.92
CA ARG A 20 -8.41 -19.27 -42.52
C ARG A 20 -8.76 -18.03 -41.69
N ARG A 21 -8.66 -16.83 -42.27
CA ARG A 21 -9.10 -15.60 -41.60
C ARG A 21 -10.61 -15.58 -41.37
N SER A 22 -11.42 -16.08 -42.32
CA SER A 22 -12.87 -16.10 -42.17
C SER A 22 -13.35 -17.14 -41.14
N SER A 23 -12.70 -18.31 -41.05
CA SER A 23 -13.01 -19.29 -40.01
C SER A 23 -12.70 -18.77 -38.60
N ALA A 24 -11.50 -18.21 -38.40
CA ALA A 24 -11.09 -17.68 -37.09
C ALA A 24 -11.95 -16.48 -36.63
N ILE A 25 -12.39 -15.62 -37.56
CA ILE A 25 -13.37 -14.54 -37.26
C ILE A 25 -14.71 -15.12 -36.81
N ARG A 26 -15.23 -16.14 -37.51
CA ARG A 26 -16.48 -16.81 -37.18
C ARG A 26 -16.39 -17.52 -35.82
N GLU A 27 -15.28 -18.18 -35.53
CA GLU A 27 -15.02 -18.86 -34.26
C GLU A 27 -14.90 -17.87 -33.09
N ALA A 28 -14.20 -16.74 -33.28
CA ALA A 28 -14.15 -15.66 -32.28
C ALA A 28 -15.55 -15.08 -31.98
N PHE A 29 -16.35 -14.81 -33.02
CA PHE A 29 -17.73 -14.35 -32.85
C PHE A 29 -18.61 -15.38 -32.13
N LEU A 30 -18.55 -16.64 -32.57
CA LEU A 30 -19.33 -17.73 -31.97
C LEU A 30 -18.91 -18.00 -30.52
N GLY A 31 -17.63 -17.85 -30.17
CA GLY A 31 -17.15 -17.92 -28.79
C GLY A 31 -17.79 -16.87 -27.88
N GLY A 32 -18.00 -15.65 -28.39
CA GLY A 32 -18.75 -14.60 -27.69
C GLY A 32 -20.23 -14.96 -27.49
N VAL A 33 -20.89 -15.46 -28.54
CA VAL A 33 -22.30 -15.92 -28.49
C VAL A 33 -22.47 -17.08 -27.49
N VAL A 34 -21.59 -18.08 -27.52
CA VAL A 34 -21.62 -19.23 -26.62
C VAL A 34 -21.33 -18.83 -25.17
N ALA A 35 -20.40 -17.91 -24.92
CA ALA A 35 -20.14 -17.40 -23.58
C ALA A 35 -21.37 -16.70 -22.97
N ALA A 36 -22.06 -15.86 -23.75
CA ALA A 36 -23.30 -15.21 -23.31
C ALA A 36 -24.42 -16.22 -23.11
N GLY A 37 -24.63 -17.14 -24.06
CA GLY A 37 -25.67 -18.17 -24.00
C GLY A 37 -25.51 -19.14 -22.82
N LEU A 38 -24.27 -19.54 -22.49
CA LEU A 38 -23.99 -20.35 -21.30
C LEU A 38 -24.16 -19.53 -20.00
N GLY A 39 -23.76 -18.26 -19.99
CA GLY A 39 -23.97 -17.37 -18.85
C GLY A 39 -25.46 -17.14 -18.54
N LEU A 40 -26.29 -16.94 -19.57
CA LEU A 40 -27.73 -16.78 -19.44
C LEU A 40 -28.42 -18.12 -19.12
N GLY A 41 -28.05 -19.19 -19.84
CA GLY A 41 -28.63 -20.52 -19.67
C GLY A 41 -28.38 -21.14 -18.30
N THR A 42 -27.20 -20.91 -17.69
CA THR A 42 -26.93 -21.36 -16.31
C THR A 42 -27.83 -20.69 -15.29
N LEU A 43 -28.13 -19.40 -15.44
CA LEU A 43 -29.10 -18.70 -14.58
C LEU A 43 -30.54 -19.15 -14.87
N ALA A 44 -30.90 -19.33 -16.14
CA ALA A 44 -32.22 -19.85 -16.52
C ALA A 44 -32.49 -21.23 -15.91
N VAL A 45 -31.52 -22.15 -15.92
CA VAL A 45 -31.66 -23.47 -15.25
C VAL A 45 -31.91 -23.31 -13.75
N VAL A 46 -31.15 -22.47 -13.05
CA VAL A 46 -31.33 -22.25 -11.59
C VAL A 46 -32.71 -21.65 -11.29
N VAL A 47 -33.14 -20.64 -12.03
CA VAL A 47 -34.43 -19.97 -11.82
C VAL A 47 -35.60 -20.88 -12.19
N LEU A 48 -35.49 -21.66 -13.27
CA LEU A 48 -36.53 -22.63 -13.66
C LEU A 48 -36.64 -23.79 -12.66
N LEU A 49 -35.54 -24.31 -12.11
CA LEU A 49 -35.58 -25.32 -11.04
C LEU A 49 -36.26 -24.77 -9.78
N LEU A 50 -35.98 -23.51 -9.43
CA LEU A 50 -36.61 -22.81 -8.31
C LEU A 50 -38.12 -22.58 -8.55
N TRP A 51 -38.51 -22.26 -9.79
CA TRP A 51 -39.92 -22.13 -10.20
C TRP A 51 -40.66 -23.47 -10.17
N ILE A 52 -40.09 -24.53 -10.75
CA ILE A 52 -40.65 -25.90 -10.70
C ILE A 52 -40.88 -26.35 -9.26
N THR A 53 -39.93 -26.07 -8.37
CA THR A 53 -40.03 -26.41 -6.94
C THR A 53 -40.92 -25.45 -6.12
N SER A 54 -41.38 -24.33 -6.69
CA SER A 54 -42.27 -23.40 -5.98
C SER A 54 -43.75 -23.78 -6.06
N SER A 55 -44.12 -24.72 -6.93
CA SER A 55 -45.46 -25.32 -7.07
C SER A 55 -46.62 -24.32 -6.89
N SER A 56 -46.48 -23.14 -7.49
CA SER A 56 -47.45 -22.04 -7.37
C SER A 56 -48.33 -22.03 -8.62
N PRO A 57 -49.65 -22.27 -8.52
CA PRO A 57 -50.51 -22.43 -9.71
C PRO A 57 -50.54 -21.21 -10.65
N GLU A 58 -50.29 -20.03 -10.10
CA GLU A 58 -50.40 -18.73 -10.79
C GLU A 58 -49.11 -18.29 -11.51
N SER A 59 -47.96 -18.97 -11.33
CA SER A 59 -46.68 -18.50 -11.87
C SER A 59 -46.35 -19.16 -13.21
N SER A 60 -46.11 -18.34 -14.25
CA SER A 60 -45.79 -18.83 -15.60
C SER A 60 -44.29 -19.15 -15.78
N PRO A 61 -43.93 -20.12 -16.65
CA PRO A 61 -42.53 -20.40 -16.99
C PRO A 61 -41.87 -19.22 -17.72
N ASP A 62 -42.64 -18.42 -18.46
CA ASP A 62 -42.16 -17.20 -19.12
C ASP A 62 -41.74 -16.13 -18.11
N GLY A 63 -42.46 -15.97 -16.99
CA GLY A 63 -42.04 -15.09 -15.90
C GLY A 63 -40.71 -15.52 -15.27
N ALA A 64 -40.48 -16.83 -15.14
CA ALA A 64 -39.21 -17.37 -14.67
C ALA A 64 -38.05 -17.11 -15.65
N LEU A 65 -38.31 -17.16 -16.97
CA LEU A 65 -37.32 -16.82 -17.99
C LEU A 65 -36.99 -15.32 -18.02
N HIS A 66 -37.98 -14.44 -17.86
CA HIS A 66 -37.74 -13.00 -17.69
C HIS A 66 -36.84 -12.73 -16.47
N VAL A 67 -37.16 -13.30 -15.30
CA VAL A 67 -36.33 -13.17 -14.09
C VAL A 67 -34.89 -13.66 -14.30
N ALA A 68 -34.67 -14.71 -15.10
CA ALA A 68 -33.32 -15.16 -15.44
C ALA A 68 -32.56 -14.17 -16.34
N ALA A 69 -33.24 -13.54 -17.30
CA ALA A 69 -32.66 -12.49 -18.15
C ALA A 69 -32.37 -11.21 -17.36
N ASP A 70 -33.31 -10.76 -16.54
CA ASP A 70 -33.17 -9.64 -15.60
C ASP A 70 -31.96 -9.84 -14.68
N LEU A 71 -31.87 -11.02 -14.06
CA LEU A 71 -30.78 -11.37 -13.17
C LEU A 71 -29.44 -11.42 -13.92
N TRP A 72 -29.40 -11.96 -15.15
CA TRP A 72 -28.19 -11.93 -16.00
C TRP A 72 -27.74 -10.50 -16.33
N LEU A 73 -28.67 -9.59 -16.65
CA LEU A 73 -28.38 -8.18 -16.94
C LEU A 73 -27.92 -7.43 -15.68
N LEU A 74 -28.58 -7.65 -14.54
CA LEU A 74 -28.16 -7.14 -13.24
C LEU A 74 -26.76 -7.66 -12.85
N GLY A 75 -26.40 -8.88 -13.25
CA GLY A 75 -25.06 -9.44 -13.11
C GLY A 75 -23.98 -8.69 -13.91
N HIS A 76 -24.36 -7.89 -14.91
CA HIS A 76 -23.48 -6.96 -15.63
C HIS A 76 -23.53 -5.53 -15.07
N GLY A 77 -24.33 -5.29 -14.02
CA GLY A 77 -24.58 -3.97 -13.44
C GLY A 77 -25.56 -3.12 -14.23
N ALA A 78 -26.40 -3.70 -15.09
CA ALA A 78 -27.54 -2.98 -15.63
C ALA A 78 -28.61 -2.78 -14.54
N ASP A 79 -29.07 -1.55 -14.37
CA ASP A 79 -30.13 -1.22 -13.41
C ASP A 79 -31.46 -1.85 -13.86
N LEU A 80 -32.14 -2.52 -12.92
CA LEU A 80 -33.51 -2.97 -13.09
C LEU A 80 -34.47 -1.98 -12.43
N VAL A 81 -35.70 -1.91 -12.92
CA VAL A 81 -36.77 -1.08 -12.38
C VAL A 81 -37.99 -1.97 -12.15
N ARG A 82 -38.42 -2.10 -10.89
CA ARG A 82 -39.70 -2.70 -10.54
C ARG A 82 -40.79 -1.66 -10.72
N THR A 83 -41.66 -1.86 -11.70
CA THR A 83 -42.77 -0.93 -11.99
C THR A 83 -43.98 -1.17 -11.11
N GLU A 84 -44.24 -2.42 -10.73
CA GLU A 84 -45.35 -2.78 -9.84
C GLU A 84 -44.89 -2.77 -8.37
N THR A 85 -45.25 -1.71 -7.65
CA THR A 85 -45.01 -1.56 -6.22
C THR A 85 -46.30 -1.16 -5.49
N LEU A 86 -46.39 -1.52 -4.21
CA LEU A 86 -47.53 -1.16 -3.35
C LEU A 86 -47.73 0.35 -3.18
N SER A 87 -46.70 1.17 -3.48
CA SER A 87 -46.76 2.63 -3.45
C SER A 87 -47.07 3.26 -4.81
N GLY A 88 -47.22 2.48 -5.88
CA GLY A 88 -47.42 2.97 -7.25
C GLY A 88 -46.22 3.68 -7.87
N HIS A 89 -45.07 3.73 -7.19
CA HIS A 89 -43.84 4.37 -7.66
C HIS A 89 -42.83 3.34 -8.14
N THR A 90 -42.12 3.62 -9.22
CA THR A 90 -41.04 2.76 -9.73
C THR A 90 -39.90 2.63 -8.71
N ALA A 91 -39.53 1.41 -8.36
CA ALA A 91 -38.41 1.14 -7.44
C ALA A 91 -37.18 0.62 -8.21
N PRO A 92 -36.05 1.33 -8.22
CA PRO A 92 -34.82 0.87 -8.86
C PRO A 92 -34.13 -0.24 -8.06
N VAL A 93 -33.52 -1.17 -8.77
CA VAL A 93 -32.73 -2.31 -8.27
C VAL A 93 -31.46 -2.38 -9.11
N GLY A 94 -30.45 -1.61 -8.69
CA GLY A 94 -29.14 -1.46 -9.35
C GLY A 94 -27.98 -2.08 -8.57
N LEU A 95 -28.22 -2.61 -7.38
CA LEU A 95 -27.18 -3.27 -6.57
C LEU A 95 -26.77 -4.59 -7.23
N THR A 96 -25.59 -4.59 -7.84
CA THR A 96 -25.02 -5.72 -8.59
C THR A 96 -24.61 -6.87 -7.66
N PRO A 97 -25.16 -8.09 -7.77
CA PRO A 97 -24.72 -9.24 -6.98
C PRO A 97 -23.40 -9.79 -7.53
N LEU A 98 -22.26 -9.37 -6.98
CA LEU A 98 -20.92 -9.67 -7.53
C LEU A 98 -20.62 -11.17 -7.74
N LEU A 99 -21.21 -12.10 -6.96
CA LEU A 99 -21.00 -13.53 -7.21
C LEU A 99 -21.62 -13.99 -8.54
N LEU A 100 -22.77 -13.41 -8.88
CA LEU A 100 -23.49 -13.73 -10.11
C LEU A 100 -22.69 -13.31 -11.34
N SER A 101 -22.03 -12.16 -11.27
CA SER A 101 -21.14 -11.63 -12.31
C SER A 101 -19.96 -12.56 -12.64
N VAL A 102 -19.55 -13.43 -11.71
CA VAL A 102 -18.36 -14.29 -11.87
C VAL A 102 -18.52 -15.24 -13.05
N VAL A 103 -19.67 -15.89 -13.22
CA VAL A 103 -19.85 -16.90 -14.27
C VAL A 103 -19.85 -16.27 -15.68
N PRO A 104 -20.66 -15.25 -15.99
CA PRO A 104 -20.61 -14.59 -17.30
C PRO A 104 -19.25 -13.95 -17.60
N CYS A 105 -18.63 -13.29 -16.62
CA CYS A 105 -17.30 -12.67 -16.80
C CYS A 105 -16.21 -13.73 -17.03
N TRP A 106 -16.23 -14.86 -16.32
CA TRP A 106 -15.26 -15.93 -16.52
C TRP A 106 -15.42 -16.61 -17.88
N LEU A 107 -16.66 -16.88 -18.31
CA LEU A 107 -16.94 -17.45 -19.63
C LEU A 107 -16.48 -16.51 -20.76
N LEU A 108 -16.77 -15.21 -20.66
CA LEU A 108 -16.32 -14.22 -21.64
C LEU A 108 -14.80 -14.04 -21.65
N TYR A 109 -14.15 -14.03 -20.48
CA TYR A 109 -12.70 -14.03 -20.36
C TYR A 109 -12.08 -15.26 -21.05
N ARG A 110 -12.65 -16.45 -20.82
CA ARG A 110 -12.21 -17.71 -21.44
C ARG A 110 -12.41 -17.72 -22.95
N ALA A 111 -13.55 -17.22 -23.45
CA ALA A 111 -13.79 -17.07 -24.89
C ALA A 111 -12.80 -16.10 -25.55
N ALA A 112 -12.53 -14.95 -24.91
CA ALA A 112 -11.55 -13.98 -25.38
C ALA A 112 -10.11 -14.51 -25.38
N GLN A 113 -9.73 -15.33 -24.40
CA GLN A 113 -8.46 -16.07 -24.43
C GLN A 113 -8.42 -17.11 -25.57
N HIS A 114 -9.48 -17.90 -25.73
CA HIS A 114 -9.52 -18.98 -26.71
C HIS A 114 -9.44 -18.47 -28.15
N ALA A 115 -10.13 -17.35 -28.45
CA ALA A 115 -10.07 -16.68 -29.75
C ALA A 115 -8.67 -16.13 -30.12
N VAL A 116 -7.78 -15.94 -29.14
CA VAL A 116 -6.36 -15.61 -29.37
C VAL A 116 -5.54 -16.89 -29.57
N TYR A 117 -5.70 -17.89 -28.72
CA TYR A 117 -4.94 -19.15 -28.83
C TYR A 117 -5.23 -19.92 -30.13
N GLN A 118 -6.46 -19.89 -30.65
CA GLN A 118 -6.80 -20.47 -31.95
C GLN A 118 -6.26 -19.68 -33.16
N ALA A 119 -5.79 -18.45 -32.94
CA ALA A 119 -5.17 -17.63 -33.98
C ALA A 119 -3.64 -17.78 -34.04
N GLU A 120 -3.01 -18.39 -33.03
CA GLU A 120 -1.62 -18.82 -33.11
C GLU A 120 -1.51 -20.04 -34.03
N PRO A 121 -0.54 -20.09 -34.96
CA PRO A 121 -0.40 -21.21 -35.88
C PRO A 121 0.03 -22.47 -35.11
N ASP A 122 -0.59 -23.60 -35.44
CA ASP A 122 -0.18 -24.91 -34.93
C ASP A 122 1.25 -25.22 -35.42
N GLU A 123 2.21 -25.24 -34.51
CA GLU A 123 3.63 -25.49 -34.82
C GLU A 123 3.89 -26.94 -35.30
N GLY A 124 2.89 -27.84 -35.21
CA GLY A 124 3.02 -29.27 -35.43
C GLY A 124 3.49 -29.72 -36.82
N ASP A 125 3.24 -28.94 -37.88
CA ASP A 125 3.36 -29.39 -39.27
C ASP A 125 4.51 -28.73 -40.08
N GLY A 126 5.44 -28.02 -39.43
CA GLY A 126 6.69 -27.50 -40.06
C GLY A 126 6.51 -26.50 -41.22
N GLN A 127 5.29 -26.21 -41.63
CA GLN A 127 4.91 -25.30 -42.70
C GLN A 127 5.05 -23.86 -42.20
N TRP A 128 5.99 -23.09 -42.74
CA TRP A 128 6.18 -21.68 -42.36
C TRP A 128 4.91 -20.86 -42.69
N VAL A 129 4.13 -20.53 -41.66
CA VAL A 129 2.90 -19.74 -41.77
C VAL A 129 3.26 -18.25 -41.75
N PRO A 130 2.89 -17.46 -42.77
CA PRO A 130 3.17 -16.02 -42.77
C PRO A 130 2.47 -15.30 -41.63
N GLU A 131 3.20 -14.37 -40.99
CA GLU A 131 2.76 -13.54 -39.85
C GLU A 131 1.45 -12.77 -40.15
N GLU A 132 1.14 -12.53 -41.44
CA GLU A 132 -0.09 -11.87 -41.93
C GLU A 132 -1.39 -12.69 -41.74
N SER A 133 -1.29 -13.99 -41.49
CA SER A 133 -2.44 -14.88 -41.29
C SER A 133 -2.87 -15.05 -39.84
N VAL A 134 -2.08 -14.55 -38.89
CA VAL A 134 -2.48 -14.42 -37.47
C VAL A 134 -3.55 -13.34 -37.36
N VAL A 135 -4.65 -13.64 -36.67
CA VAL A 135 -5.74 -12.67 -36.40
C VAL A 135 -5.22 -11.59 -35.46
N ASP A 136 -5.34 -10.29 -35.82
CA ASP A 136 -4.96 -9.19 -34.92
C ASP A 136 -5.74 -9.37 -33.60
N PRO A 137 -5.08 -9.37 -32.43
CA PRO A 137 -5.74 -9.39 -31.12
C PRO A 137 -6.92 -8.41 -30.98
N ARG A 138 -6.91 -7.29 -31.72
CA ARG A 138 -8.05 -6.36 -31.82
C ARG A 138 -9.26 -6.93 -32.55
N THR A 139 -9.05 -7.68 -33.62
CA THR A 139 -10.13 -8.35 -34.36
C THR A 139 -10.73 -9.50 -33.55
N ALA A 140 -9.91 -10.30 -32.86
CA ALA A 140 -10.41 -11.28 -31.89
C ALA A 140 -11.25 -10.59 -30.80
N PHE A 141 -10.74 -9.51 -30.20
CA PHE A 141 -11.46 -8.69 -29.22
C PHE A 141 -12.81 -8.17 -29.75
N SER A 142 -12.84 -7.57 -30.96
CA SER A 142 -14.08 -6.99 -31.51
C SER A 142 -15.12 -8.05 -31.85
N TRP A 143 -14.73 -9.21 -32.39
CA TRP A 143 -15.66 -10.27 -32.77
C TRP A 143 -16.23 -11.00 -31.55
N VAL A 144 -15.39 -11.34 -30.56
CA VAL A 144 -15.86 -11.93 -29.28
C VAL A 144 -16.83 -10.96 -28.58
N THR A 145 -16.47 -9.68 -28.46
CA THR A 145 -17.33 -8.68 -27.83
C THR A 145 -18.63 -8.48 -28.63
N GLY A 146 -18.57 -8.44 -29.96
CA GLY A 146 -19.74 -8.32 -30.82
C GLY A 146 -20.72 -9.49 -30.70
N GLY A 147 -20.21 -10.73 -30.65
CA GLY A 147 -21.04 -11.93 -30.44
C GLY A 147 -21.70 -11.95 -29.06
N TYR A 148 -20.97 -11.53 -28.02
CA TYR A 148 -21.52 -11.42 -26.67
C TYR A 148 -22.62 -10.34 -26.58
N LEU A 149 -22.38 -9.18 -27.18
CA LEU A 149 -23.33 -8.07 -27.18
C LEU A 149 -24.58 -8.36 -28.02
N LEU A 150 -24.49 -9.14 -29.10
CA LEU A 150 -25.69 -9.57 -29.84
C LEU A 150 -26.67 -10.32 -28.93
N VAL A 151 -26.17 -11.32 -28.18
CA VAL A 151 -27.00 -12.10 -27.24
C VAL A 151 -27.50 -11.21 -26.11
N GLY A 152 -26.64 -10.35 -25.55
CA GLY A 152 -27.05 -9.47 -24.46
C GLY A 152 -28.04 -8.37 -24.87
N THR A 153 -28.00 -7.89 -26.12
CA THR A 153 -29.05 -7.02 -26.67
C THR A 153 -30.37 -7.76 -26.83
N ALA A 154 -30.36 -9.00 -27.31
CA ALA A 154 -31.57 -9.82 -27.38
C ALA A 154 -32.16 -10.09 -25.98
N ALA A 155 -31.31 -10.38 -24.99
CA ALA A 155 -31.70 -10.53 -23.59
C ALA A 155 -32.28 -9.23 -23.00
N ALA A 156 -31.72 -8.06 -23.31
CA ALA A 156 -32.24 -6.76 -22.87
C ALA A 156 -33.60 -6.42 -23.52
N VAL A 157 -33.80 -6.75 -24.79
CA VAL A 157 -35.10 -6.59 -25.47
C VAL A 157 -36.16 -7.50 -24.87
N TYR A 158 -35.82 -8.73 -24.49
CA TYR A 158 -36.72 -9.66 -23.79
C TYR A 158 -37.01 -9.21 -22.35
N ALA A 159 -36.00 -8.79 -21.59
CA ALA A 159 -36.17 -8.24 -20.24
C ALA A 159 -37.06 -6.97 -20.21
N ALA A 160 -37.06 -6.17 -21.28
CA ALA A 160 -37.88 -4.96 -21.36
C ALA A 160 -39.41 -5.23 -21.35
N THR A 161 -39.85 -6.45 -21.68
CA THR A 161 -41.27 -6.87 -21.56
C THR A 161 -41.64 -7.45 -20.19
N GLY A 162 -40.68 -7.63 -19.29
CA GLY A 162 -40.87 -8.25 -17.97
C GLY A 162 -41.55 -7.36 -16.91
N PRO A 163 -41.91 -7.95 -15.75
CA PRO A 163 -42.45 -7.24 -14.59
C PRO A 163 -41.37 -6.49 -13.78
N LEU A 164 -40.14 -7.01 -13.76
CA LEU A 164 -38.95 -6.16 -13.63
C LEU A 164 -38.55 -5.78 -15.05
N ARG A 165 -38.22 -4.51 -15.26
CA ARG A 165 -37.74 -4.02 -16.55
C ARG A 165 -36.31 -3.56 -16.40
N VAL A 166 -35.42 -4.00 -17.28
CA VAL A 166 -34.10 -3.39 -17.39
C VAL A 166 -34.24 -1.94 -17.87
N ASP A 167 -33.51 -0.99 -17.27
CA ASP A 167 -33.37 0.35 -17.87
C ASP A 167 -32.55 0.23 -19.16
N PRO A 168 -33.11 0.56 -20.34
CA PRO A 168 -32.39 0.42 -21.60
C PRO A 168 -31.12 1.27 -21.66
N LEU A 169 -31.08 2.42 -20.98
CA LEU A 169 -29.91 3.30 -20.98
C LEU A 169 -28.79 2.72 -20.10
N SER A 170 -29.11 2.25 -18.89
CA SER A 170 -28.17 1.54 -18.03
C SER A 170 -27.64 0.26 -18.69
N ALA A 171 -28.50 -0.54 -19.34
CA ALA A 171 -28.08 -1.72 -20.10
C ALA A 171 -27.12 -1.37 -21.25
N LEU A 172 -27.43 -0.33 -22.03
CA LEU A 172 -26.60 0.13 -23.15
C LEU A 172 -25.23 0.67 -22.71
N LEU A 173 -25.10 1.12 -21.46
CA LEU A 173 -23.83 1.59 -20.89
C LEU A 173 -23.04 0.45 -20.23
N HIS A 174 -23.66 -0.28 -19.29
CA HIS A 174 -22.97 -1.26 -18.47
C HIS A 174 -22.56 -2.52 -19.25
N LEU A 175 -23.44 -3.06 -20.08
CA LEU A 175 -23.17 -4.31 -20.80
C LEU A 175 -21.96 -4.18 -21.77
N PRO A 176 -21.83 -3.15 -22.64
CA PRO A 176 -20.64 -2.97 -23.47
C PRO A 176 -19.36 -2.64 -22.69
N VAL A 177 -19.47 -1.89 -21.58
CA VAL A 177 -18.31 -1.56 -20.74
C VAL A 177 -17.77 -2.79 -20.04
N VAL A 178 -18.62 -3.60 -19.42
CA VAL A 178 -18.22 -4.86 -18.75
C VAL A 178 -17.72 -5.86 -19.77
N ALA A 179 -18.46 -6.11 -20.86
CA ALA A 179 -18.04 -7.07 -21.88
C ALA A 179 -16.71 -6.66 -22.52
N GLY A 180 -16.55 -5.39 -22.88
CA GLY A 180 -15.30 -4.84 -23.43
C GLY A 180 -14.14 -4.88 -22.44
N ALA A 181 -14.36 -4.60 -21.16
CA ALA A 181 -13.30 -4.68 -20.15
C ALA A 181 -12.80 -6.12 -19.95
N ILE A 182 -13.73 -7.07 -19.80
CA ILE A 182 -13.43 -8.49 -19.57
C ILE A 182 -12.77 -9.12 -20.80
N ALA A 183 -13.31 -8.89 -22.00
CA ALA A 183 -12.71 -9.40 -23.24
C ALA A 183 -11.33 -8.78 -23.50
N ALA A 184 -11.12 -7.49 -23.19
CA ALA A 184 -9.81 -6.85 -23.31
C ALA A 184 -8.78 -7.44 -22.34
N VAL A 185 -9.20 -7.80 -21.12
CA VAL A 185 -8.34 -8.51 -20.16
C VAL A 185 -8.03 -9.93 -20.61
N GLY A 186 -9.00 -10.67 -21.16
CA GLY A 186 -8.76 -12.01 -21.75
C GLY A 186 -7.75 -12.00 -22.89
N VAL A 187 -7.94 -11.10 -23.86
CA VAL A 187 -6.97 -10.93 -24.97
C VAL A 187 -5.59 -10.48 -24.44
N TRP A 188 -5.55 -9.56 -23.48
CA TRP A 188 -4.29 -9.07 -22.90
C TRP A 188 -3.51 -10.14 -22.11
N THR A 189 -4.19 -11.06 -21.42
CA THR A 189 -3.52 -12.14 -20.69
C THR A 189 -3.02 -13.26 -21.61
N ALA A 190 -3.65 -13.46 -22.77
CA ALA A 190 -3.19 -14.40 -23.79
C ALA A 190 -1.99 -13.86 -24.61
N ASP A 191 -2.17 -12.72 -25.29
CA ASP A 191 -1.18 -12.17 -26.24
C ASP A 191 -0.15 -11.21 -25.59
N GLY A 192 -0.44 -10.69 -24.39
CA GLY A 192 0.46 -9.78 -23.69
C GLY A 192 0.57 -8.36 -24.29
N ARG A 193 -0.15 -8.05 -25.38
CA ARG A 193 -0.44 -6.69 -25.87
C ARG A 193 -1.87 -6.31 -25.47
N PHE A 194 -2.09 -5.07 -25.05
CA PHE A 194 -3.42 -4.60 -24.67
C PHE A 194 -4.19 -4.18 -25.95
N PRO A 195 -5.41 -4.69 -26.21
CA PRO A 195 -6.08 -4.51 -27.51
C PRO A 195 -6.55 -3.07 -27.75
N LEU A 196 -7.02 -2.39 -26.69
CA LEU A 196 -7.49 -1.01 -26.74
C LEU A 196 -6.31 -0.03 -26.77
N ARG A 197 -6.04 0.58 -27.94
CA ARG A 197 -5.16 1.76 -28.01
C ARG A 197 -5.94 3.00 -27.61
N LEU A 198 -5.40 3.79 -26.67
CA LEU A 198 -5.88 5.13 -26.38
C LEU A 198 -5.96 5.95 -27.70
N PRO A 199 -7.08 6.62 -28.00
CA PRO A 199 -7.19 7.45 -29.19
C PRO A 199 -6.10 8.51 -29.21
N GLY A 200 -5.44 8.72 -30.35
CA GLY A 200 -4.31 9.65 -30.47
C GLY A 200 -4.62 11.08 -29.97
N ARG A 201 -5.88 11.52 -30.13
CA ARG A 201 -6.38 12.80 -29.62
C ARG A 201 -6.50 12.87 -28.09
N VAL A 202 -6.78 11.74 -27.43
CA VAL A 202 -6.88 11.66 -25.96
C VAL A 202 -5.48 11.61 -25.35
N SER A 203 -4.55 10.83 -25.92
CA SER A 203 -3.15 10.84 -25.48
C SER A 203 -2.46 12.19 -25.72
N GLU A 204 -2.83 12.89 -26.80
CA GLU A 204 -2.38 14.26 -27.06
C GLU A 204 -3.00 15.28 -26.09
N ARG A 205 -4.30 15.17 -25.75
CA ARG A 205 -4.91 16.01 -24.69
C ARG A 205 -4.29 15.74 -23.31
N LEU A 206 -4.03 14.48 -22.96
CA LEU A 206 -3.37 14.13 -21.69
C LEU A 206 -1.97 14.75 -21.59
N ARG A 207 -1.24 14.85 -22.71
CA ARG A 207 0.07 15.51 -22.78
C ARG A 207 0.02 17.04 -22.64
N ARG A 208 -1.14 17.65 -22.91
CA ARG A 208 -1.34 19.11 -22.84
C ARG A 208 -1.88 19.60 -21.50
N LEU A 209 -2.12 18.70 -20.54
CA LEU A 209 -2.42 19.10 -19.15
C LEU A 209 -1.13 19.63 -18.48
N PRO A 210 -1.17 20.80 -17.83
CA PRO A 210 0.02 21.35 -17.16
C PRO A 210 0.52 20.38 -16.08
N GLY A 211 1.82 20.07 -16.10
CA GLY A 211 2.45 19.07 -15.23
C GLY A 211 2.44 17.63 -15.78
N ALA A 212 1.63 17.31 -16.79
CA ALA A 212 1.69 16.01 -17.47
C ALA A 212 3.00 15.82 -18.25
N GLU A 213 3.66 16.89 -18.65
CA GLU A 213 4.97 16.84 -19.31
C GLU A 213 6.08 16.20 -18.46
N TRP A 214 6.06 16.36 -17.12
CA TRP A 214 7.02 15.69 -16.24
C TRP A 214 6.66 14.21 -16.05
N THR A 215 5.39 13.89 -15.85
CA THR A 215 4.93 12.50 -15.67
C THR A 215 5.03 11.70 -16.95
N VAL A 216 4.77 12.32 -18.12
CA VAL A 216 4.90 11.70 -19.45
C VAL A 216 6.36 11.63 -19.90
N ARG A 217 7.23 12.64 -19.66
CA ARG A 217 8.67 12.48 -19.89
C ARG A 217 9.25 11.35 -19.03
N THR A 218 8.87 11.31 -17.76
CA THR A 218 9.28 10.23 -16.87
C THR A 218 8.73 8.88 -17.37
N ALA A 219 7.44 8.77 -17.70
CA ALA A 219 6.84 7.55 -18.23
C ALA A 219 7.46 7.11 -19.58
N ALA A 220 7.81 8.04 -20.48
CA ALA A 220 8.44 7.75 -21.77
C ALA A 220 9.92 7.33 -21.62
N PHE A 221 10.69 8.04 -20.80
CA PHE A 221 12.07 7.67 -20.43
C PHE A 221 12.10 6.30 -19.73
N LEU A 222 11.09 6.01 -18.91
CA LEU A 222 10.89 4.70 -18.31
C LEU A 222 10.48 3.65 -19.37
N ALA A 223 9.56 3.95 -20.28
CA ALA A 223 9.09 3.05 -21.35
C ALA A 223 10.20 2.65 -22.33
N ALA A 224 11.17 3.52 -22.61
CA ALA A 224 12.35 3.21 -23.41
C ALA A 224 13.24 2.08 -22.83
N ARG A 225 13.00 1.68 -21.57
CA ARG A 225 13.72 0.60 -20.85
C ARG A 225 12.79 -0.61 -20.58
N SER A 226 11.92 -0.92 -21.53
CA SER A 226 10.71 -1.75 -21.41
C SER A 226 10.92 -3.23 -21.01
N TRP A 227 11.94 -3.91 -21.55
CA TRP A 227 12.12 -5.35 -21.35
C TRP A 227 12.39 -5.75 -19.89
N CYS A 228 13.19 -4.97 -19.16
CA CYS A 228 13.35 -5.16 -17.71
C CYS A 228 12.11 -4.69 -16.91
N ARG A 229 11.27 -3.83 -17.50
CA ARG A 229 10.13 -3.21 -16.80
C ARG A 229 8.93 -4.14 -16.66
N ARG A 230 8.62 -5.02 -17.63
CA ARG A 230 7.52 -6.00 -17.48
C ARG A 230 7.65 -6.81 -16.17
N ARG A 231 8.84 -7.32 -15.85
CA ARG A 231 9.12 -8.09 -14.61
C ARG A 231 9.08 -7.24 -13.32
N ARG A 232 9.28 -5.93 -13.41
CA ARG A 232 9.18 -4.98 -12.27
C ARG A 232 7.74 -4.52 -12.06
N LEU A 233 7.00 -4.29 -13.14
CA LEU A 233 5.58 -3.97 -13.11
C LEU A 233 4.75 -5.16 -12.60
N THR A 234 5.04 -6.39 -13.01
CA THR A 234 4.36 -7.57 -12.44
C THR A 234 4.67 -7.78 -10.96
N ALA A 235 5.84 -7.33 -10.46
CA ALA A 235 6.12 -7.32 -9.03
C ALA A 235 5.31 -6.23 -8.28
N ALA A 236 5.14 -5.04 -8.87
CA ALA A 236 4.27 -4.00 -8.31
C ALA A 236 2.79 -4.41 -8.32
N LEU A 237 2.31 -5.02 -9.42
CA LEU A 237 0.97 -5.59 -9.49
C LEU A 237 0.76 -6.69 -8.45
N ARG A 238 1.72 -7.61 -8.28
CA ARG A 238 1.66 -8.66 -7.23
C ARG A 238 1.61 -8.10 -5.81
N ALA A 239 2.27 -6.97 -5.56
CA ALA A 239 2.21 -6.28 -4.27
C ALA A 239 0.88 -5.53 -4.08
N GLY A 240 0.33 -4.91 -5.13
CA GLY A 240 -1.00 -4.32 -5.10
C GLY A 240 -2.09 -5.37 -4.85
N THR A 241 -2.00 -6.52 -5.53
CA THR A 241 -2.93 -7.64 -5.34
C THR A 241 -2.81 -8.28 -3.96
N SER A 242 -1.61 -8.34 -3.34
CA SER A 242 -1.50 -8.86 -1.97
C SER A 242 -2.11 -7.91 -0.94
N GLY A 243 -1.97 -6.60 -1.13
CA GLY A 243 -2.73 -5.60 -0.36
C GLY A 243 -4.24 -5.82 -0.49
N LEU A 244 -4.74 -5.96 -1.72
CA LEU A 244 -6.17 -6.18 -1.99
C LEU A 244 -6.69 -7.51 -1.39
N VAL A 245 -5.94 -8.61 -1.52
CA VAL A 245 -6.30 -9.91 -0.93
C VAL A 245 -6.36 -9.83 0.59
N VAL A 246 -5.47 -9.07 1.24
CA VAL A 246 -5.53 -8.86 2.70
C VAL A 246 -6.73 -8.01 3.10
N LEU A 247 -7.07 -6.97 2.33
CA LEU A 247 -8.30 -6.18 2.55
C LEU A 247 -9.55 -7.06 2.44
N LEU A 248 -9.72 -7.78 1.34
CA LEU A 248 -10.88 -8.66 1.12
C LEU A 248 -10.93 -9.83 2.11
N GLY A 249 -9.79 -10.44 2.44
CA GLY A 249 -9.71 -11.49 3.46
C GLY A 249 -10.09 -10.98 4.86
N SER A 250 -9.70 -9.75 5.19
CA SER A 250 -10.10 -9.11 6.44
C SER A 250 -11.57 -8.69 6.45
N GLY A 251 -12.10 -8.22 5.31
CA GLY A 251 -13.52 -7.96 5.13
C GLY A 251 -14.37 -9.22 5.30
N ALA A 252 -13.94 -10.34 4.72
CA ALA A 252 -14.59 -11.63 4.88
C ALA A 252 -14.57 -12.14 6.32
N LEU A 253 -13.44 -11.96 7.04
CA LEU A 253 -13.36 -12.29 8.46
C LEU A 253 -14.31 -11.42 9.30
N LEU A 254 -14.41 -10.12 9.02
CA LEU A 254 -15.35 -9.22 9.68
C LEU A 254 -16.81 -9.61 9.39
N THR A 255 -17.16 -9.86 8.12
CA THR A 255 -18.49 -10.32 7.71
C THR A 255 -18.87 -11.64 8.39
N ALA A 256 -17.99 -12.63 8.37
CA ALA A 256 -18.22 -13.93 9.01
C ALA A 256 -18.38 -13.80 10.54
N THR A 257 -17.54 -12.97 11.18
CA THR A 257 -17.64 -12.69 12.63
C THR A 257 -18.98 -12.03 12.96
N SER A 258 -19.42 -11.06 12.16
CA SER A 258 -20.68 -10.32 12.35
C SER A 258 -21.91 -11.18 12.08
N MET A 259 -21.87 -12.08 11.10
CA MET A 259 -22.92 -13.08 10.88
C MET A 259 -23.00 -14.09 12.04
N LEU A 260 -21.86 -14.50 12.58
CA LEU A 260 -21.81 -15.46 13.69
C LEU A 260 -22.27 -14.84 15.02
N SER A 261 -21.92 -13.58 15.30
CA SER A 261 -22.39 -12.87 16.49
C SER A 261 -23.89 -12.57 16.47
N HIS A 262 -24.47 -12.39 15.27
CA HIS A 262 -25.90 -12.12 15.09
C HIS A 262 -26.71 -13.34 14.59
N ALA A 263 -26.15 -14.56 14.70
CA ALA A 263 -26.72 -15.77 14.10
C ALA A 263 -28.21 -16.00 14.44
N GLY A 264 -28.63 -15.70 15.67
CA GLY A 264 -30.04 -15.78 16.07
C GLY A 264 -30.95 -14.81 15.31
N ALA A 265 -30.54 -13.54 15.15
CA ALA A 265 -31.30 -12.54 14.40
C ALA A 265 -31.33 -12.88 12.89
N VAL A 266 -30.22 -13.36 12.35
CA VAL A 266 -30.11 -13.87 10.96
C VAL A 266 -31.06 -15.04 10.73
N GLN A 267 -31.11 -16.01 11.66
CA GLN A 267 -31.99 -17.19 11.58
C GLN A 267 -33.47 -16.82 11.66
N VAL A 268 -33.87 -15.99 12.64
CA VAL A 268 -35.27 -15.52 12.77
C VAL A 268 -35.70 -14.76 11.52
N THR A 269 -34.84 -13.87 11.02
CA THR A 269 -35.11 -13.11 9.78
C THR A 269 -35.27 -14.06 8.59
N PHE A 270 -34.36 -15.03 8.41
CA PHE A 270 -34.42 -16.00 7.32
C PHE A 270 -35.68 -16.87 7.35
N LEU A 271 -36.10 -17.34 8.52
CA LEU A 271 -37.29 -18.18 8.67
C LEU A 271 -38.60 -17.40 8.46
N ASN A 272 -38.66 -16.14 8.91
CA ASN A 272 -39.84 -15.28 8.78
C ASN A 272 -40.05 -14.71 7.37
N LEU A 273 -39.04 -14.76 6.50
CA LEU A 273 -39.11 -14.24 5.12
C LEU A 273 -39.91 -15.14 4.17
N SER A 274 -40.03 -16.43 4.47
CA SER A 274 -40.72 -17.41 3.62
C SER A 274 -41.04 -18.69 4.39
N ASP A 275 -42.32 -19.04 4.45
CA ASP A 275 -42.79 -20.31 5.00
C ASP A 275 -42.56 -21.49 4.03
N VAL A 276 -42.46 -21.21 2.73
CA VAL A 276 -42.25 -22.21 1.67
C VAL A 276 -40.77 -22.52 1.47
N TRP A 277 -40.43 -23.79 1.30
CA TRP A 277 -39.05 -24.26 1.06
C TRP A 277 -38.39 -23.58 -0.15
N SER A 278 -39.11 -23.42 -1.26
CA SER A 278 -38.62 -22.70 -2.46
C SER A 278 -38.23 -21.25 -2.13
N GLY A 279 -39.06 -20.52 -1.38
CA GLY A 279 -38.74 -19.17 -0.91
C GLY A 279 -37.49 -19.13 -0.04
N ARG A 280 -37.30 -20.10 0.86
CA ARG A 280 -36.07 -20.24 1.67
C ARG A 280 -34.83 -20.50 0.81
N PHE A 281 -34.93 -21.35 -0.22
CA PHE A 281 -33.85 -21.54 -1.19
C PHE A 281 -33.57 -20.27 -2.00
N ALA A 282 -34.59 -19.51 -2.39
CA ALA A 282 -34.44 -18.22 -3.07
C ALA A 282 -33.67 -17.21 -2.20
N VAL A 283 -34.08 -17.02 -0.94
CA VAL A 283 -33.42 -16.12 0.02
C VAL A 283 -31.99 -16.57 0.30
N LEU A 284 -31.73 -17.88 0.37
CA LEU A 284 -30.38 -18.43 0.53
C LEU A 284 -29.49 -18.12 -0.69
N LEU A 285 -30.01 -18.33 -1.90
CA LEU A 285 -29.30 -18.02 -3.15
C LEU A 285 -29.00 -16.52 -3.30
N VAL A 286 -29.96 -15.64 -2.98
CA VAL A 286 -29.74 -14.19 -2.98
C VAL A 286 -28.72 -13.77 -1.92
N SER A 287 -28.79 -14.34 -0.71
CA SER A 287 -27.82 -14.08 0.36
C SER A 287 -26.40 -14.52 -0.04
N LEU A 288 -26.27 -15.67 -0.69
CA LEU A 288 -25.00 -16.16 -1.23
C LEU A 288 -24.50 -15.29 -2.39
N ALA A 289 -25.40 -14.85 -3.28
CA ALA A 289 -25.06 -13.99 -4.42
C ALA A 289 -24.53 -12.61 -3.99
N LEU A 290 -25.03 -12.10 -2.87
CA LEU A 290 -24.62 -10.85 -2.22
C LEU A 290 -23.43 -11.01 -1.26
N LEU A 291 -22.97 -12.24 -0.96
CA LEU A 291 -21.89 -12.46 -0.01
C LEU A 291 -20.58 -11.73 -0.41
N PRO A 292 -20.15 -11.68 -1.68
CA PRO A 292 -18.97 -10.88 -2.05
C PRO A 292 -19.18 -9.37 -1.90
N ASN A 293 -20.41 -8.86 -2.01
CA ASN A 293 -20.71 -7.46 -1.70
C ASN A 293 -20.49 -7.21 -0.21
N ALA A 294 -21.05 -8.07 0.66
CA ALA A 294 -20.84 -7.99 2.10
C ALA A 294 -19.36 -8.05 2.50
N ILE A 295 -18.53 -8.84 1.80
CA ILE A 295 -17.06 -8.88 1.98
C ILE A 295 -16.42 -7.53 1.64
N VAL A 296 -16.81 -6.90 0.52
CA VAL A 296 -16.32 -5.58 0.10
C VAL A 296 -16.77 -4.49 1.07
N TRP A 297 -17.99 -4.56 1.59
CA TRP A 297 -18.54 -3.63 2.59
C TRP A 297 -17.80 -3.79 3.93
N GLY A 298 -17.55 -5.03 4.36
CA GLY A 298 -16.73 -5.35 5.53
C GLY A 298 -15.28 -4.87 5.38
N ALA A 299 -14.70 -4.93 4.18
CA ALA A 299 -13.37 -4.37 3.90
C ALA A 299 -13.37 -2.83 3.95
N ALA A 300 -14.42 -2.17 3.44
CA ALA A 300 -14.57 -0.72 3.52
C ALA A 300 -14.79 -0.23 4.97
N TYR A 301 -15.55 -0.98 5.78
CA TYR A 301 -15.65 -0.78 7.22
C TYR A 301 -14.30 -0.96 7.91
N GLY A 302 -13.59 -2.06 7.62
CA GLY A 302 -12.22 -2.34 8.09
C GLY A 302 -11.25 -1.16 7.88
N VAL A 303 -11.18 -0.67 6.64
CA VAL A 303 -10.31 0.45 6.23
C VAL A 303 -10.66 1.76 6.94
N GLY A 304 -11.85 1.87 7.53
CA GLY A 304 -12.37 3.07 8.19
C GLY A 304 -13.19 3.98 7.27
N ALA A 305 -13.51 3.53 6.05
CA ALA A 305 -14.35 4.28 5.10
C ALA A 305 -15.85 4.10 5.39
N GLY A 306 -16.23 2.94 5.94
CA GLY A 306 -17.62 2.58 6.21
C GLY A 306 -18.43 2.31 4.94
N PHE A 307 -19.73 2.13 5.10
CA PHE A 307 -20.70 1.95 4.02
C PHE A 307 -22.08 2.52 4.39
N THR A 308 -22.85 2.95 3.39
CA THR A 308 -24.22 3.42 3.63
C THR A 308 -25.17 2.24 3.76
N VAL A 309 -26.06 2.32 4.74
CA VAL A 309 -27.19 1.38 4.91
C VAL A 309 -28.47 2.20 4.98
N GLY A 310 -28.71 2.94 3.90
CA GLY A 310 -29.97 3.62 3.64
C GLY A 310 -30.26 4.86 4.48
N GLY A 311 -31.13 5.73 3.96
CA GLY A 311 -31.58 6.96 4.64
C GLY A 311 -30.48 7.96 4.99
N GLY A 312 -29.29 7.82 4.40
CA GLY A 312 -28.09 8.58 4.76
C GLY A 312 -27.29 8.01 5.94
N SER A 313 -27.73 6.92 6.57
CA SER A 313 -27.02 6.27 7.67
C SER A 313 -25.74 5.58 7.19
N VAL A 314 -24.62 5.86 7.87
CA VAL A 314 -23.27 5.39 7.54
C VAL A 314 -22.75 4.50 8.67
N VAL A 315 -22.56 3.22 8.37
CA VAL A 315 -21.93 2.27 9.28
C VAL A 315 -20.41 2.43 9.16
N ALA A 316 -19.78 3.10 10.13
CA ALA A 316 -18.34 3.35 10.19
C ALA A 316 -17.76 3.11 11.59
N PRO A 317 -16.47 2.75 11.73
CA PRO A 317 -15.88 2.40 13.04
C PRO A 317 -15.74 3.57 14.02
N LEU A 318 -15.79 4.82 13.52
CA LEU A 318 -15.66 6.05 14.31
C LEU A 318 -17.01 6.70 14.68
N GLY A 319 -18.13 5.97 14.53
CA GLY A 319 -19.50 6.43 14.79
C GLY A 319 -20.09 7.22 13.62
N ILE A 320 -21.39 7.55 13.59
CA ILE A 320 -22.56 7.07 14.38
C ILE A 320 -23.69 6.98 13.35
N THR A 321 -24.56 5.95 13.38
CA THR A 321 -25.97 6.18 13.02
C THR A 321 -26.89 5.10 13.58
N SER A 322 -27.91 5.56 14.29
CA SER A 322 -29.13 4.80 14.53
C SER A 322 -29.66 4.24 13.21
N TYR A 323 -29.96 2.94 13.20
CA TYR A 323 -30.52 2.30 12.03
C TYR A 323 -31.93 2.85 11.73
N PRO A 324 -32.22 3.23 10.47
CA PRO A 324 -33.60 3.36 10.02
C PRO A 324 -34.34 2.02 10.20
N GLN A 325 -35.67 2.00 10.04
CA GLN A 325 -36.37 0.73 9.85
C GLN A 325 -35.91 0.11 8.52
N LEU A 326 -34.95 -0.80 8.63
CA LEU A 326 -34.34 -1.49 7.51
C LEU A 326 -35.16 -2.73 7.12
N PRO A 327 -35.08 -3.20 5.86
CA PRO A 327 -35.72 -4.42 5.45
C PRO A 327 -35.26 -5.60 6.31
N HIS A 328 -36.20 -6.44 6.73
CA HIS A 328 -35.92 -7.75 7.30
C HIS A 328 -35.22 -8.60 6.23
N PHE A 329 -33.89 -8.60 6.22
CA PHE A 329 -33.06 -9.39 5.30
C PHE A 329 -31.83 -9.96 6.03
N PRO A 330 -31.42 -11.24 5.80
CA PRO A 330 -30.42 -11.90 6.63
C PRO A 330 -29.05 -11.20 6.69
N LEU A 331 -28.56 -10.61 5.59
CA LEU A 331 -27.30 -9.85 5.60
C LEU A 331 -27.41 -8.50 6.31
N VAL A 332 -28.61 -7.93 6.39
CA VAL A 332 -28.88 -6.65 7.10
C VAL A 332 -29.03 -6.90 8.60
N ALA A 333 -29.59 -8.04 9.01
CA ALA A 333 -29.62 -8.49 10.40
C ALA A 333 -28.22 -8.79 10.98
N ALA A 334 -27.20 -8.92 10.13
CA ALA A 334 -25.80 -9.16 10.51
C ALA A 334 -24.95 -7.89 10.64
N LEU A 335 -25.56 -6.69 10.63
CA LEU A 335 -24.82 -5.43 10.76
C LEU A 335 -24.22 -5.24 12.17
N PRO A 336 -23.03 -4.62 12.32
CA PRO A 336 -22.43 -4.38 13.62
C PRO A 336 -23.26 -3.42 14.47
N THR A 337 -23.46 -3.69 15.76
CA THR A 337 -24.14 -2.76 16.66
C THR A 337 -23.34 -1.47 16.90
N ASP A 338 -24.05 -0.38 17.23
CA ASP A 338 -23.46 0.95 17.44
C ASP A 338 -22.22 0.91 18.36
N GLY A 339 -21.12 1.55 17.92
CA GLY A 339 -19.91 1.71 18.72
C GLY A 339 -18.99 0.47 18.80
N SER A 340 -19.29 -0.65 18.14
CA SER A 340 -18.46 -1.88 18.17
C SER A 340 -17.10 -1.77 17.46
N GLY A 341 -16.72 -0.59 16.96
CA GLY A 341 -15.50 -0.31 16.20
C GLY A 341 -14.22 -0.28 17.05
N GLY A 342 -13.87 -1.39 17.69
CA GLY A 342 -12.65 -1.50 18.50
C GLY A 342 -11.35 -1.27 17.70
N PRO A 343 -10.20 -1.03 18.38
CA PRO A 343 -8.93 -0.74 17.72
C PRO A 343 -8.45 -1.82 16.74
N LEU A 344 -8.99 -3.04 16.86
CA LEU A 344 -8.76 -4.17 15.94
C LEU A 344 -9.17 -3.88 14.49
N VAL A 345 -10.17 -3.02 14.25
CA VAL A 345 -10.67 -2.73 12.90
C VAL A 345 -9.58 -2.08 12.04
N TRP A 346 -8.76 -1.21 12.63
CA TRP A 346 -7.62 -0.56 11.98
C TRP A 346 -6.49 -1.51 11.56
N LEU A 347 -6.43 -2.74 12.12
CA LEU A 347 -5.44 -3.74 11.72
C LEU A 347 -5.59 -4.13 10.25
N THR A 348 -6.78 -3.99 9.66
CA THR A 348 -7.03 -4.30 8.24
C THR A 348 -6.21 -3.40 7.31
N GLY A 349 -6.29 -2.07 7.49
CA GLY A 349 -5.51 -1.07 6.76
C GLY A 349 -4.01 -1.20 7.02
N ILE A 350 -3.61 -1.46 8.27
CA ILE A 350 -2.21 -1.70 8.65
C ILE A 350 -1.65 -2.96 7.96
N ALA A 351 -2.38 -4.07 7.99
CA ALA A 351 -1.97 -5.33 7.37
C ALA A 351 -1.88 -5.22 5.85
N ALA A 352 -2.81 -4.50 5.20
CA ALA A 352 -2.76 -4.22 3.77
C ALA A 352 -1.51 -3.40 3.39
N GLY A 353 -1.24 -2.30 4.11
CA GLY A 353 -0.05 -1.48 3.90
C GLY A 353 1.25 -2.23 4.16
N ALA A 354 1.31 -3.02 5.23
CA ALA A 354 2.45 -3.89 5.56
C ALA A 354 2.69 -4.96 4.49
N SER A 355 1.62 -5.51 3.89
CA SER A 355 1.72 -6.49 2.80
C SER A 355 2.29 -5.87 1.53
N VAL A 356 1.81 -4.68 1.12
CA VAL A 356 2.40 -3.94 -0.01
C VAL A 356 3.88 -3.66 0.25
N ALA A 357 4.25 -3.18 1.44
CA ALA A 357 5.64 -2.96 1.85
C ALA A 357 6.50 -4.23 1.75
N TRP A 358 5.98 -5.36 2.25
CA TRP A 358 6.68 -6.64 2.29
C TRP A 358 6.99 -7.16 0.89
N PHE A 359 5.99 -7.21 0.01
CA PHE A 359 6.16 -7.73 -1.35
C PHE A 359 7.06 -6.83 -2.21
N ILE A 360 6.96 -5.50 -2.11
CA ILE A 360 7.87 -4.58 -2.81
C ILE A 360 9.30 -4.69 -2.25
N GLY A 361 9.49 -4.71 -0.93
CA GLY A 361 10.83 -4.81 -0.33
C GLY A 361 11.53 -6.15 -0.63
N ILE A 362 10.77 -7.24 -0.79
CA ILE A 362 11.28 -8.52 -1.30
C ILE A 362 11.68 -8.42 -2.78
N ALA A 363 10.85 -7.79 -3.62
CA ALA A 363 11.12 -7.68 -5.05
C ALA A 363 12.30 -6.74 -5.37
N ALA A 364 12.44 -5.65 -4.60
CA ALA A 364 13.51 -4.67 -4.73
C ALA A 364 14.89 -5.22 -4.36
N VAL A 365 14.93 -6.19 -3.42
CA VAL A 365 16.15 -6.88 -2.98
C VAL A 365 15.87 -8.38 -2.89
N ARG A 366 15.99 -9.05 -4.04
CA ARG A 366 16.17 -10.51 -4.05
C ARG A 366 17.48 -10.83 -3.34
N ARG A 367 17.40 -11.68 -2.32
CA ARG A 367 18.58 -12.25 -1.66
C ARG A 367 19.33 -13.14 -2.66
N PRO A 368 20.67 -13.22 -2.60
CA PRO A 368 21.42 -14.17 -3.42
C PRO A 368 20.97 -15.60 -3.14
N GLY A 369 20.88 -16.39 -4.19
CA GLY A 369 20.43 -17.80 -4.22
C GLY A 369 20.78 -18.41 -5.59
N LYS A 370 20.26 -19.60 -5.93
CA LYS A 370 20.62 -20.36 -7.16
C LYS A 370 20.33 -19.69 -8.52
N GLY A 371 19.88 -18.43 -8.56
CA GLY A 371 19.63 -17.69 -9.81
C GLY A 371 20.56 -16.49 -9.95
N GLU A 372 20.78 -16.06 -11.19
CA GLU A 372 21.78 -15.03 -11.55
C GLU A 372 21.73 -13.78 -10.65
N PRO A 373 22.91 -13.22 -10.26
CA PRO A 373 22.99 -11.96 -9.54
C PRO A 373 22.29 -10.84 -10.29
N ARG A 374 21.24 -10.27 -9.68
CA ARG A 374 20.52 -9.12 -10.23
C ARG A 374 20.83 -7.89 -9.38
N PRO A 375 21.16 -6.73 -9.99
CA PRO A 375 21.40 -5.52 -9.23
C PRO A 375 20.12 -5.11 -8.46
N PRO A 376 20.23 -4.70 -7.19
CA PRO A 376 19.10 -4.23 -6.41
C PRO A 376 18.50 -2.97 -7.04
N TRP A 377 17.20 -2.76 -6.87
CA TRP A 377 16.53 -1.60 -7.47
C TRP A 377 17.02 -0.30 -6.84
N GLY A 378 17.00 0.79 -7.63
CA GLY A 378 17.31 2.13 -7.12
C GLY A 378 16.32 2.59 -6.05
N TRP A 379 16.71 3.56 -5.22
CA TRP A 379 15.83 4.14 -4.20
C TRP A 379 14.58 4.77 -4.84
N ALA A 380 14.78 5.65 -5.83
CA ALA A 380 13.67 6.26 -6.58
C ALA A 380 12.80 5.23 -7.31
N GLU A 381 13.39 4.16 -7.86
CA GLU A 381 12.62 3.08 -8.51
C GLU A 381 11.78 2.28 -7.52
N THR A 382 12.31 2.00 -6.33
CA THR A 382 11.56 1.34 -5.26
C THR A 382 10.40 2.20 -4.77
N LEU A 383 10.64 3.52 -4.63
CA LEU A 383 9.60 4.51 -4.29
C LEU A 383 8.47 4.51 -5.32
N VAL A 384 8.80 4.63 -6.61
CA VAL A 384 7.82 4.66 -7.71
C VAL A 384 7.03 3.36 -7.81
N LEU A 385 7.68 2.20 -7.66
CA LEU A 385 6.98 0.90 -7.73
C LEU A 385 6.13 0.63 -6.48
N ALA A 386 6.53 1.11 -5.30
CA ALA A 386 5.70 1.06 -4.10
C ALA A 386 4.46 1.96 -4.22
N ALA A 387 4.64 3.20 -4.68
CA ALA A 387 3.53 4.13 -4.91
C ALA A 387 2.57 3.58 -5.98
N LEU A 388 3.07 3.00 -7.07
CA LEU A 388 2.25 2.40 -8.11
C LEU A 388 1.48 1.16 -7.61
N ALA A 389 2.05 0.36 -6.72
CA ALA A 389 1.35 -0.75 -6.08
C ALA A 389 0.24 -0.27 -5.12
N ALA A 390 0.50 0.78 -4.32
CA ALA A 390 -0.49 1.40 -3.45
C ALA A 390 -1.66 2.02 -4.24
N VAL A 391 -1.36 2.79 -5.29
CA VAL A 391 -2.36 3.35 -6.22
C VAL A 391 -3.16 2.24 -6.91
N GLY A 392 -2.50 1.16 -7.36
CA GLY A 392 -3.18 0.01 -7.96
C GLY A 392 -4.13 -0.71 -7.00
N CYS A 393 -3.71 -0.91 -5.74
CA CYS A 393 -4.55 -1.47 -4.68
C CYS A 393 -5.76 -0.58 -4.38
N ALA A 394 -5.53 0.72 -4.19
CA ALA A 394 -6.57 1.71 -3.94
C ALA A 394 -7.58 1.84 -5.09
N ALA A 395 -7.11 1.85 -6.34
CA ALA A 395 -7.97 1.91 -7.52
C ALA A 395 -8.83 0.64 -7.66
N ALA A 396 -8.26 -0.55 -7.41
CA ALA A 396 -9.00 -1.80 -7.41
C ALA A 396 -10.05 -1.85 -6.29
N MET A 397 -9.71 -1.39 -5.08
CA MET A 397 -10.65 -1.30 -3.96
C MET A 397 -11.75 -0.27 -4.19
N ALA A 398 -11.44 0.87 -4.83
CA ALA A 398 -12.42 1.87 -5.23
C ALA A 398 -13.40 1.33 -6.28
N LEU A 399 -12.90 0.61 -7.29
CA LEU A 399 -13.72 -0.04 -8.31
C LEU A 399 -14.65 -1.08 -7.69
N LEU A 400 -14.12 -1.97 -6.84
CA LEU A 400 -14.92 -2.97 -6.13
C LEU A 400 -15.98 -2.32 -5.23
N ALA A 401 -15.62 -1.28 -4.49
CA ALA A 401 -16.57 -0.52 -3.68
C ALA A 401 -17.71 0.06 -4.54
N GLY A 402 -17.39 0.68 -5.68
CA GLY A 402 -18.37 1.24 -6.61
C GLY A 402 -19.31 0.20 -7.21
N VAL A 403 -18.81 -0.96 -7.65
CA VAL A 403 -19.64 -2.03 -8.23
C VAL A 403 -20.41 -2.83 -7.17
N SER A 404 -19.94 -2.85 -5.91
CA SER A 404 -20.63 -3.52 -4.80
C SER A 404 -21.80 -2.73 -4.20
N GLY A 405 -21.99 -1.48 -4.60
CA GLY A 405 -23.04 -0.58 -4.13
C GLY A 405 -24.02 -0.22 -5.23
N GLY A 406 -25.20 0.25 -4.86
CA GLY A 406 -26.25 0.64 -5.79
C GLY A 406 -27.62 0.77 -5.12
N PRO A 407 -28.63 1.30 -5.82
CA PRO A 407 -29.98 1.42 -5.30
C PRO A 407 -30.65 0.04 -5.15
N LEU A 408 -31.47 -0.12 -4.11
CA LEU A 408 -32.45 -1.21 -3.98
C LEU A 408 -33.90 -0.70 -3.81
N GLY A 409 -34.11 0.62 -3.97
CA GLY A 409 -35.42 1.22 -4.00
C GLY A 409 -35.33 2.74 -3.97
N ILE A 410 -36.39 3.38 -3.48
CA ILE A 410 -36.48 4.83 -3.32
C ILE A 410 -36.28 5.25 -1.85
N GLY A 411 -35.96 6.52 -1.61
CA GLY A 411 -35.83 7.09 -0.26
C GLY A 411 -34.77 6.38 0.57
N ILE A 412 -35.18 5.65 1.61
CA ILE A 412 -34.25 4.93 2.48
C ILE A 412 -33.40 3.93 1.69
N LEU A 413 -33.91 3.27 0.65
CA LEU A 413 -33.16 2.26 -0.12
C LEU A 413 -32.46 2.79 -1.37
N ALA A 414 -32.37 4.12 -1.54
CA ALA A 414 -31.74 4.74 -2.71
C ALA A 414 -30.20 4.56 -2.74
N ASP A 415 -29.54 4.61 -1.58
CA ASP A 415 -28.08 4.53 -1.47
C ASP A 415 -27.65 3.38 -0.52
N LEU A 416 -27.14 2.29 -1.08
CA LEU A 416 -26.56 1.18 -0.33
C LEU A 416 -25.12 0.89 -0.78
N GLY A 417 -24.24 0.69 0.19
CA GLY A 417 -22.86 0.26 -0.01
C GLY A 417 -21.80 1.35 0.22
N PRO A 418 -20.52 1.02 0.00
CA PRO A 418 -19.38 1.90 0.30
C PRO A 418 -19.18 2.96 -0.78
N SER A 419 -19.00 4.22 -0.36
CA SER A 419 -18.69 5.32 -1.28
C SER A 419 -17.30 5.12 -1.92
N TRP A 420 -17.29 4.75 -3.21
CA TRP A 420 -16.10 4.34 -3.98
C TRP A 420 -14.87 5.23 -3.79
N TRP A 421 -15.05 6.55 -3.84
CA TRP A 421 -13.96 7.52 -3.75
C TRP A 421 -13.36 7.61 -2.34
N ARG A 422 -14.19 7.57 -1.27
CA ARG A 422 -13.67 7.57 0.11
C ARG A 422 -12.89 6.30 0.39
N THR A 423 -13.46 5.14 0.03
CA THR A 423 -12.80 3.84 0.20
C THR A 423 -11.47 3.79 -0.55
N GLY A 424 -11.43 4.29 -1.79
CA GLY A 424 -10.20 4.46 -2.56
C GLY A 424 -9.17 5.36 -1.88
N MET A 425 -9.55 6.56 -1.46
CA MET A 425 -8.62 7.51 -0.83
C MET A 425 -8.09 7.02 0.52
N ILE A 426 -8.93 6.41 1.36
CA ILE A 426 -8.50 5.90 2.67
C ILE A 426 -7.64 4.64 2.50
N THR A 427 -7.96 3.76 1.53
CA THR A 427 -7.07 2.66 1.13
C THR A 427 -5.72 3.18 0.62
N LEU A 428 -5.70 4.26 -0.16
CA LEU A 428 -4.47 4.90 -0.63
C LEU A 428 -3.67 5.52 0.52
N ALA A 429 -4.34 6.11 1.51
CA ALA A 429 -3.68 6.63 2.70
C ALA A 429 -2.98 5.51 3.48
N TRP A 430 -3.67 4.41 3.81
CA TRP A 430 -3.06 3.27 4.50
C TRP A 430 -1.93 2.61 3.70
N THR A 431 -2.18 2.27 2.43
CA THR A 431 -1.19 1.58 1.60
C THR A 431 -0.04 2.48 1.17
N GLY A 432 -0.25 3.79 1.06
CA GLY A 432 0.80 4.78 0.77
C GLY A 432 1.67 5.06 2.01
N VAL A 433 1.05 5.48 3.12
CA VAL A 433 1.75 5.92 4.34
C VAL A 433 2.51 4.77 5.01
N ILE A 434 2.00 3.54 4.97
CA ILE A 434 2.71 2.37 5.52
C ILE A 434 3.53 1.66 4.43
N GLY A 435 2.95 1.44 3.25
CA GLY A 435 3.55 0.62 2.20
C GLY A 435 4.83 1.23 1.62
N VAL A 436 4.86 2.55 1.39
CA VAL A 436 6.01 3.21 0.76
C VAL A 436 7.22 3.33 1.71
N PRO A 437 7.08 3.84 2.96
CA PRO A 437 8.19 3.82 3.93
C PRO A 437 8.58 2.39 4.33
N GLY A 438 7.61 1.50 4.52
CA GLY A 438 7.86 0.10 4.87
C GLY A 438 8.66 -0.64 3.80
N ALA A 439 8.35 -0.44 2.51
CA ALA A 439 9.15 -0.98 1.40
C ALA A 439 10.60 -0.45 1.43
N MET A 440 10.77 0.84 1.73
CA MET A 440 12.10 1.47 1.79
C MET A 440 12.93 0.97 2.97
N VAL A 441 12.31 0.85 4.15
CA VAL A 441 12.93 0.28 5.38
C VAL A 441 13.27 -1.19 5.17
N LEU A 442 12.38 -1.98 4.56
CA LEU A 442 12.66 -3.40 4.28
C LEU A 442 13.76 -3.58 3.23
N ARG A 443 13.83 -2.70 2.22
CA ARG A 443 14.95 -2.63 1.27
C ARG A 443 16.25 -2.29 1.98
N TRP A 444 16.27 -1.25 2.81
CA TRP A 444 17.45 -0.86 3.60
C TRP A 444 17.91 -2.00 4.52
N TYR A 445 16.98 -2.58 5.29
CA TYR A 445 17.23 -3.73 6.15
C TYR A 445 17.82 -4.91 5.38
N ARG A 446 17.29 -5.25 4.19
CA ARG A 446 17.81 -6.34 3.35
C ARG A 446 19.17 -6.07 2.71
N LEU A 447 19.58 -4.81 2.56
CA LEU A 447 20.91 -4.42 2.08
C LEU A 447 21.93 -4.32 3.23
N CYS A 448 21.50 -3.92 4.43
CA CYS A 448 22.37 -3.72 5.58
C CYS A 448 22.54 -4.97 6.46
N VAL A 449 21.55 -5.86 6.50
CA VAL A 449 21.57 -7.10 7.30
C VAL A 449 22.02 -8.27 6.42
N PRO A 450 23.27 -8.74 6.56
CA PRO A 450 23.73 -9.93 5.84
C PRO A 450 22.91 -11.16 6.19
N THR A 451 22.68 -12.04 5.22
CA THR A 451 22.10 -13.37 5.46
C THR A 451 23.12 -14.26 6.16
N ARG A 452 22.65 -15.33 6.83
CA ARG A 452 23.54 -16.33 7.46
C ARG A 452 24.60 -16.89 6.49
N ALA A 453 24.27 -17.03 5.21
CA ALA A 453 25.20 -17.47 4.16
C ALA A 453 26.30 -16.43 3.83
N SER A 454 25.96 -15.15 3.76
CA SER A 454 26.92 -14.03 3.51
C SER A 454 27.63 -13.52 4.77
N TRP A 455 27.36 -14.11 5.93
CA TRP A 455 27.93 -13.69 7.22
C TRP A 455 29.47 -13.73 7.29
N PRO A 456 30.17 -14.73 6.69
CA PRO A 456 31.63 -14.74 6.65
C PRO A 456 32.20 -13.60 5.80
N GLU A 457 31.67 -13.41 4.59
CA GLU A 457 32.08 -12.36 3.65
C GLU A 457 31.86 -10.96 4.23
N TRP A 458 30.71 -10.74 4.87
CA TRP A 458 30.40 -9.48 5.55
C TRP A 458 31.34 -9.20 6.73
N LYS A 459 31.72 -10.24 7.49
CA LYS A 459 32.72 -10.12 8.56
C LYS A 459 34.09 -9.74 7.98
N ALA A 460 34.51 -10.39 6.89
CA ALA A 460 35.78 -10.09 6.22
C ALA A 460 35.82 -8.64 5.71
N ALA A 461 34.82 -8.20 4.93
CA ALA A 461 34.72 -6.83 4.43
C ALA A 461 34.61 -5.78 5.56
N ARG A 462 34.03 -6.12 6.71
CA ARG A 462 33.98 -5.25 7.89
C ARG A 462 35.31 -5.20 8.65
N ALA A 463 36.10 -6.27 8.63
CA ALA A 463 37.47 -6.29 9.15
C ALA A 463 38.40 -5.44 8.26
N GLU A 464 38.32 -5.59 6.94
CA GLU A 464 39.05 -4.79 5.95
C GLU A 464 38.74 -3.28 6.05
N ARG A 465 37.47 -2.91 6.24
CA ARG A 465 37.07 -1.51 6.52
C ARG A 465 37.54 -0.99 7.87
N ARG A 466 37.96 -1.86 8.80
CA ARG A 466 38.58 -1.47 10.08
C ARG A 466 40.10 -1.32 9.93
N THR A 467 40.78 -2.22 9.22
CA THR A 467 42.22 -2.14 8.97
C THR A 467 42.57 -0.93 8.12
N SER A 468 41.87 -0.71 7.00
CA SER A 468 42.03 0.51 6.16
C SER A 468 41.79 1.81 6.93
N ARG A 469 40.79 1.87 7.83
CA ARG A 469 40.57 3.02 8.72
C ARG A 469 41.64 3.17 9.81
N ALA A 470 42.31 2.08 10.21
CA ALA A 470 43.45 2.15 11.11
C ALA A 470 44.70 2.66 10.38
N GLN A 471 44.99 2.15 9.19
CA GLN A 471 46.08 2.60 8.30
C GLN A 471 45.92 4.09 7.92
N ALA A 472 44.72 4.53 7.54
CA ALA A 472 44.45 5.95 7.28
C ALA A 472 44.67 6.84 8.54
N ARG A 473 44.52 6.28 9.74
CA ARG A 473 44.77 6.98 11.01
C ARG A 473 46.25 6.98 11.42
N THR A 474 47.05 5.98 11.03
CA THR A 474 48.50 5.99 11.24
C THR A 474 49.16 6.95 10.25
N ALA A 475 48.82 6.87 8.96
CA ALA A 475 49.28 7.81 7.94
C ALA A 475 48.93 9.27 8.29
N ALA A 476 47.71 9.54 8.78
CA ALA A 476 47.33 10.89 9.24
C ALA A 476 48.01 11.33 10.55
N ARG A 477 48.63 10.43 11.32
CA ARG A 477 49.50 10.77 12.45
C ARG A 477 50.93 11.04 11.97
N GLU A 478 51.47 10.19 11.09
CA GLU A 478 52.79 10.30 10.47
C GLU A 478 52.94 11.65 9.73
N ALA A 479 52.01 11.97 8.82
CA ALA A 479 51.97 13.27 8.13
C ALA A 479 51.85 14.46 9.10
N ARG A 480 51.24 14.26 10.28
CA ARG A 480 51.12 15.30 11.32
C ARG A 480 52.37 15.42 12.20
N THR A 481 53.20 14.38 12.29
CA THR A 481 54.53 14.45 12.91
C THR A 481 55.56 15.05 11.94
N GLU A 482 55.54 14.68 10.66
CA GLU A 482 56.35 15.29 9.60
C GLU A 482 56.08 16.80 9.49
N ALA A 483 54.81 17.20 9.40
CA ALA A 483 54.42 18.61 9.39
C ALA A 483 54.77 19.37 10.68
N LYS A 484 55.07 18.68 11.79
CA LYS A 484 55.64 19.29 13.01
C LYS A 484 57.16 19.39 12.94
N ALA A 485 57.84 18.37 12.42
CA ALA A 485 59.29 18.36 12.24
C ALA A 485 59.73 19.49 11.28
N ALA A 486 59.13 19.57 10.09
CA ALA A 486 59.39 20.65 9.13
C ALA A 486 59.14 22.06 9.72
N ARG A 487 58.13 22.21 10.58
CA ARG A 487 57.89 23.49 11.30
C ARG A 487 58.94 23.78 12.37
N ALA A 488 59.51 22.75 13.00
CA ALA A 488 60.60 22.90 13.97
C ALA A 488 61.90 23.29 13.26
N GLU A 489 62.22 22.65 12.13
CA GLU A 489 63.38 22.99 11.27
C GLU A 489 63.30 24.43 10.76
N VAL A 490 62.16 24.86 10.21
CA VAL A 490 61.94 26.25 9.79
C VAL A 490 62.08 27.24 10.96
N LYS A 491 61.65 26.85 12.17
CA LYS A 491 61.84 27.67 13.37
C LYS A 491 63.31 27.74 13.79
N ALA A 492 64.05 26.63 13.73
CA ALA A 492 65.48 26.57 14.04
C ALA A 492 66.31 27.39 13.04
N ALA A 493 66.03 27.27 11.73
CA ALA A 493 66.67 28.07 10.69
C ALA A 493 66.41 29.59 10.86
N ARG A 494 65.21 29.97 11.29
CA ARG A 494 64.90 31.37 11.65
C ARG A 494 65.64 31.83 12.90
N ALA A 495 65.77 30.98 13.91
CA ALA A 495 66.53 31.29 15.13
C ALA A 495 68.04 31.46 14.82
N ALA A 496 68.61 30.59 13.98
CA ALA A 496 70.00 30.70 13.53
C ALA A 496 70.26 31.98 12.72
N ARG A 497 69.34 32.37 11.82
CA ARG A 497 69.43 33.67 11.12
C ARG A 497 69.34 34.86 12.09
N ALA A 498 68.43 34.82 13.05
CA ALA A 498 68.30 35.87 14.05
C ALA A 498 69.54 35.96 14.97
N ALA A 499 70.20 34.84 15.27
CA ALA A 499 71.46 34.82 16.01
C ALA A 499 72.60 35.43 15.18
N ALA A 500 72.73 35.07 13.90
CA ALA A 500 73.72 35.66 12.99
C ALA A 500 73.49 37.17 12.77
N GLU A 501 72.23 37.62 12.68
CA GLU A 501 71.88 39.05 12.65
C GLU A 501 72.22 39.75 13.98
N ALA A 502 72.14 39.06 15.12
CA ALA A 502 72.53 39.60 16.42
C ALA A 502 74.05 39.72 16.57
N GLU A 503 74.83 38.71 16.14
CA GLU A 503 76.30 38.79 16.08
C GLU A 503 76.77 39.87 15.11
N ALA A 504 76.15 39.98 13.93
CA ALA A 504 76.45 41.05 12.98
C ALA A 504 76.14 42.45 13.54
N ARG A 505 75.12 42.59 14.41
CA ARG A 505 74.84 43.84 15.14
C ARG A 505 75.83 44.09 16.29
N ALA A 506 76.28 43.03 16.97
CA ALA A 506 77.28 43.14 18.03
C ALA A 506 78.66 43.58 17.49
N ALA A 507 79.00 43.19 16.26
CA ALA A 507 80.25 43.59 15.60
C ALA A 507 80.29 45.06 15.14
N VAL A 508 79.20 45.82 15.23
CA VAL A 508 79.05 47.16 14.63
C VAL A 508 78.94 48.29 15.69
N LEU A 509 79.00 47.98 16.99
CA LEU A 509 78.81 48.97 18.06
C LEU A 509 80.03 49.08 19.00
N PRO A 510 80.55 50.29 19.26
CA PRO A 510 81.57 50.50 20.30
C PRO A 510 80.94 50.42 21.70
N THR A 511 81.77 50.03 22.68
CA THR A 511 81.38 49.80 24.07
C THR A 511 80.92 51.06 24.80
N VAL A 512 79.75 50.99 25.43
CA VAL A 512 79.34 51.91 26.52
C VAL A 512 78.85 51.05 27.70
N SER A 513 79.53 51.15 28.83
CA SER A 513 79.14 50.45 30.06
C SER A 513 77.90 51.10 30.70
N PRO A 514 76.94 50.31 31.21
CA PRO A 514 75.78 50.84 31.91
C PRO A 514 76.13 51.20 33.36
N MET A 515 76.00 52.47 33.72
CA MET A 515 75.94 52.91 35.11
C MET A 515 74.47 52.92 35.58
N GLU A 516 74.25 52.54 36.83
CA GLU A 516 72.90 52.49 37.43
C GLU A 516 72.23 53.87 37.45
N SER A 517 70.94 53.88 37.11
CA SER A 517 69.99 54.96 37.47
C SER A 517 68.58 54.41 37.28
N ALA A 518 68.06 53.76 38.32
CA ALA A 518 66.70 53.22 38.33
C ALA A 518 65.63 54.32 38.11
N GLU A 519 65.95 55.55 38.50
CA GLU A 519 65.03 56.70 38.57
C GLU A 519 64.76 57.37 37.20
N VAL A 520 65.54 57.08 36.16
CA VAL A 520 65.29 57.60 34.80
C VAL A 520 64.29 56.75 34.01
N ARG A 521 63.99 55.52 34.46
CA ARG A 521 62.99 54.64 33.81
C ARG A 521 61.54 54.99 34.18
N GLU A 522 61.30 55.77 35.24
CA GLU A 522 59.96 56.07 35.73
C GLU A 522 59.41 57.41 35.22
N ALA A 523 60.27 58.30 34.69
CA ALA A 523 59.89 59.62 34.20
C ALA A 523 59.60 59.73 32.68
N MET A 524 59.84 58.68 31.88
CA MET A 524 59.59 58.65 30.42
C MET A 524 58.47 57.69 29.99
N ALA A 525 57.59 57.30 30.93
CA ALA A 525 56.56 56.28 30.71
C ALA A 525 55.22 56.80 30.11
N GLU A 526 55.14 58.06 29.67
CA GLU A 526 54.00 58.57 28.87
C GLU A 526 54.47 59.07 27.48
N PRO A 527 54.04 58.43 26.36
CA PRO A 527 54.56 58.77 25.04
C PRO A 527 53.64 59.68 24.20
N TRP A 528 54.20 60.80 23.75
CA TRP A 528 53.55 61.92 23.04
C TRP A 528 53.01 61.60 21.62
N TRP A 529 53.28 60.42 21.06
CA TRP A 529 52.89 60.05 19.69
C TRP A 529 51.43 59.56 19.52
N GLN A 530 50.57 59.75 20.51
CA GLN A 530 49.12 59.54 20.36
C GLN A 530 48.48 60.47 19.29
N TRP A 531 49.18 61.52 18.87
CA TRP A 531 48.72 62.56 17.93
C TRP A 531 48.97 62.27 16.43
N LEU A 532 49.55 61.12 16.04
CA LEU A 532 50.04 60.88 14.67
C LEU A 532 49.41 59.68 13.91
N ARG A 533 48.14 59.33 14.17
CA ARG A 533 47.35 58.46 13.27
C ARG A 533 46.70 59.32 12.17
N PRO A 534 46.70 58.91 10.89
CA PRO A 534 45.81 57.84 10.39
C PRO A 534 46.48 56.91 9.33
N GLY A 535 45.93 55.76 8.92
CA GLY A 535 44.75 55.00 9.33
C GLY A 535 44.28 54.06 8.19
N ALA A 536 44.25 52.74 8.39
CA ALA A 536 43.57 51.78 7.49
C ALA A 536 43.39 50.37 8.11
N SER A 537 42.28 49.74 7.74
CA SER A 537 41.90 48.30 7.79
C SER A 537 42.86 47.24 8.34
N GLY A 538 42.34 46.37 9.23
CA GLY A 538 42.98 45.07 9.53
C GLY A 538 42.18 44.21 10.51
N ALA A 539 41.40 43.26 10.00
CA ALA A 539 40.79 42.22 10.83
C ALA A 539 41.70 40.99 10.92
N ASP A 540 42.09 40.54 12.11
CA ASP A 540 41.68 39.20 12.61
C ASP A 540 41.83 39.02 14.14
N ARG A 541 40.92 38.19 14.66
CA ARG A 541 40.85 37.41 15.91
C ARG A 541 41.77 37.63 17.15
N LYS A 542 41.03 37.97 18.23
CA LYS A 542 40.83 37.19 19.48
C LYS A 542 42.03 36.88 20.39
N ARG A 543 42.06 37.56 21.55
CA ARG A 543 41.90 36.90 22.88
C ARG A 543 41.50 37.91 23.98
N ASN A 544 40.72 37.45 24.97
CA ASN A 544 40.55 37.91 26.38
C ASN A 544 41.10 39.30 26.82
N ARG A 545 40.44 40.10 27.67
CA ARG A 545 39.32 39.85 28.63
C ARG A 545 38.68 41.21 29.01
N LYS A 546 37.40 41.26 29.41
CA LYS A 546 36.83 42.48 30.04
C LYS A 546 37.39 42.70 31.46
N ALA A 547 37.51 43.99 31.82
CA ALA A 547 37.68 44.56 33.16
C ALA A 547 36.68 43.97 34.19
N ALA A 548 36.91 43.88 35.51
CA ALA A 548 37.69 44.67 36.49
C ALA A 548 36.93 45.85 37.13
N THR A 549 36.70 45.72 38.45
CA THR A 549 36.43 46.72 39.53
C THR A 549 36.21 45.89 40.82
N GLY A 550 36.70 46.21 42.01
CA GLY A 550 37.59 47.30 42.47
C GLY A 550 38.27 46.94 43.81
N ALA A 551 39.13 47.82 44.33
CA ALA A 551 39.88 47.68 45.59
C ALA A 551 38.99 47.93 46.86
N GLY A 552 39.40 47.65 48.10
CA GLY A 552 40.63 47.07 48.68
C GLY A 552 40.66 47.28 50.22
N VAL A 553 41.74 46.87 50.92
CA VAL A 553 42.25 47.40 52.24
C VAL A 553 41.28 47.32 53.46
N GLU A 554 41.59 46.86 54.68
CA GLU A 554 42.83 46.43 55.37
C GLU A 554 42.54 45.36 56.47
N THR A 555 43.53 45.09 57.33
CA THR A 555 43.53 44.11 58.44
C THR A 555 42.74 44.53 59.69
N GLY A 556 42.20 43.55 60.45
CA GLY A 556 42.15 43.66 61.93
C GLY A 556 40.86 43.25 62.66
N ARG A 557 40.89 42.04 63.26
CA ARG A 557 40.51 41.68 64.65
C ARG A 557 39.13 42.05 65.27
N GLU A 558 38.47 41.01 65.79
CA GLU A 558 37.59 40.92 66.99
C GLU A 558 36.26 41.72 67.14
N THR A 559 35.22 40.97 67.55
CA THR A 559 33.94 41.43 68.17
C THR A 559 33.01 42.30 67.28
N GLY A 560 31.69 42.34 67.43
CA GLY A 560 30.76 41.67 68.36
C GLY A 560 29.64 42.64 68.77
N ARG A 561 28.36 42.18 68.78
CA ARG A 561 27.13 42.95 69.14
C ARG A 561 26.76 44.10 68.18
N GLU A 562 25.55 44.08 67.60
CA GLU A 562 24.22 44.55 68.10
C GLU A 562 23.97 46.04 67.85
N THR A 563 22.70 46.34 67.51
CA THR A 563 22.06 47.65 67.25
C THR A 563 22.66 48.49 66.09
N GLY A 564 21.88 49.30 65.35
CA GLY A 564 20.42 49.42 65.29
C GLY A 564 19.96 50.88 65.18
N VAL A 565 19.08 51.16 64.19
CA VAL A 565 18.26 52.41 64.05
C VAL A 565 19.09 53.68 63.72
N GLY A 566 18.68 54.60 62.85
CA GLY A 566 17.52 54.74 61.95
C GLY A 566 17.92 55.60 60.73
N THR A 567 17.03 56.12 59.87
CA THR A 567 15.59 56.39 60.07
C THR A 567 14.90 56.59 58.70
N MET A 568 13.74 55.94 58.49
CA MET A 568 12.52 56.36 57.72
C MET A 568 12.64 57.02 56.31
N ALA A 569 11.74 56.80 55.33
CA ALA A 569 10.62 55.86 55.17
C ALA A 569 10.24 55.77 53.67
N GLY A 570 10.02 54.56 53.13
CA GLY A 570 8.70 54.10 52.62
C GLY A 570 8.55 54.31 51.09
N LEU A 571 7.87 53.51 50.26
CA LEU A 571 7.07 52.26 50.32
C LEU A 571 7.07 51.69 48.86
N ALA A 572 6.91 50.40 48.52
CA ALA A 572 6.83 49.13 49.24
C ALA A 572 7.17 47.94 48.29
N THR A 573 6.96 46.70 48.76
CA THR A 573 7.08 45.38 48.08
C THR A 573 5.86 44.50 48.47
N PRO A 574 5.75 43.17 48.21
CA PRO A 574 6.55 42.20 47.42
C PRO A 574 5.73 41.68 46.19
N ALA A 575 5.90 40.53 45.53
CA ALA A 575 6.82 39.36 45.58
C ALA A 575 6.92 38.74 44.14
N GLY A 576 7.68 37.70 43.83
CA GLY A 576 8.70 36.96 44.60
C GLY A 576 9.53 36.04 43.67
N THR A 577 10.79 35.79 44.05
CA THR A 577 11.79 34.87 43.44
C THR A 577 11.88 33.56 44.30
N PRO A 578 12.86 32.62 44.21
CA PRO A 578 14.05 32.44 43.34
C PRO A 578 14.16 30.95 42.80
N ASP A 579 15.29 30.32 42.37
CA ASP A 579 16.68 30.75 42.16
C ASP A 579 17.52 29.93 41.11
N ALA A 580 18.64 30.54 40.71
CA ALA A 580 20.03 30.04 40.52
C ALA A 580 20.39 28.60 40.03
N THR A 581 20.98 28.58 38.82
CA THR A 581 22.33 28.05 38.42
C THR A 581 22.92 26.72 38.94
N GLY A 582 23.64 25.98 38.07
CA GLY A 582 24.70 25.07 38.58
C GLY A 582 25.28 23.93 37.72
N ALA A 583 25.18 23.91 36.39
CA ALA A 583 25.61 22.73 35.60
C ALA A 583 27.14 22.55 35.45
N VAL A 584 27.78 21.84 36.39
CA VAL A 584 29.20 21.43 36.33
C VAL A 584 29.34 20.01 35.77
N ARG A 585 30.25 19.82 34.79
CA ARG A 585 30.68 18.48 34.32
C ARG A 585 31.71 17.85 35.26
N PRO A 586 31.61 16.54 35.56
CA PRO A 586 32.75 15.72 35.95
C PRO A 586 33.23 14.78 34.82
N ARG A 587 34.33 14.07 35.12
CA ARG A 587 35.23 13.40 34.17
C ARG A 587 34.90 11.92 33.92
N ARG A 588 35.53 11.37 32.87
CA ARG A 588 35.81 9.94 32.68
C ARG A 588 36.19 9.23 33.98
N TRP A 589 35.68 8.02 34.15
CA TRP A 589 36.33 6.94 34.91
C TRP A 589 36.46 5.69 34.02
N ALA A 590 37.39 4.80 34.37
CA ALA A 590 37.70 3.60 33.61
C ALA A 590 37.49 2.34 34.44
N LEU A 591 37.11 1.25 33.76
CA LEU A 591 37.32 -0.16 34.09
C LEU A 591 36.98 -0.65 35.51
N SER A 592 35.93 -1.49 35.59
CA SER A 592 36.06 -2.77 36.29
C SER A 592 35.21 -3.85 35.60
N ARG A 593 35.80 -5.04 35.41
CA ARG A 593 35.08 -6.22 34.89
C ARG A 593 34.38 -6.90 36.06
N LYS A 594 33.05 -7.05 36.03
CA LYS A 594 32.37 -8.04 36.88
C LYS A 594 32.11 -9.32 36.08
N ARG A 595 32.41 -10.46 36.72
CA ARG A 595 32.14 -11.82 36.24
C ARG A 595 30.64 -12.01 35.96
N ALA A 596 30.30 -12.75 34.91
CA ALA A 596 29.01 -13.42 34.83
C ALA A 596 29.04 -14.68 35.73
N PRO A 597 27.92 -15.06 36.36
CA PRO A 597 27.77 -16.36 37.00
C PRO A 597 27.59 -17.47 35.95
N GLU A 598 28.14 -18.64 36.25
CA GLU A 598 28.14 -19.85 35.42
C GLU A 598 26.94 -20.76 35.79
N PRO A 599 26.38 -21.58 34.88
CA PRO A 599 25.11 -22.28 35.13
C PRO A 599 25.28 -23.55 35.97
N GLN A 600 24.24 -23.92 36.72
CA GLN A 600 24.17 -25.17 37.47
C GLN A 600 23.67 -26.35 36.60
N PRO A 601 24.08 -27.60 36.91
CA PRO A 601 23.81 -28.80 36.09
C PRO A 601 22.43 -29.44 36.36
N PRO A 602 21.96 -30.39 35.53
CA PRO A 602 20.63 -30.98 35.62
C PRO A 602 20.48 -32.00 36.74
N VAL A 603 19.25 -32.20 37.20
CA VAL A 603 18.82 -33.32 38.07
C VAL A 603 17.79 -34.13 37.31
N ASP A 604 18.00 -35.44 37.24
CA ASP A 604 17.16 -36.39 36.50
C ASP A 604 16.27 -37.26 37.43
N SER A 605 15.22 -37.83 36.83
CA SER A 605 14.48 -39.05 37.22
C SER A 605 13.65 -39.14 38.52
N GLN A 606 12.33 -38.90 38.37
CA GLN A 606 11.19 -39.85 38.60
C GLN A 606 10.86 -40.42 40.02
N PRO A 607 9.70 -41.09 40.23
CA PRO A 607 8.54 -41.36 39.35
C PRO A 607 7.16 -40.93 39.91
N ALA A 608 6.08 -41.21 39.16
CA ALA A 608 4.68 -41.02 39.55
C ALA A 608 4.06 -42.23 40.31
N PRO A 609 2.94 -42.05 41.04
CA PRO A 609 2.05 -43.14 41.43
C PRO A 609 0.82 -43.28 40.51
N ASN A 610 0.38 -44.53 40.32
CA ASN A 610 -0.71 -44.96 39.43
C ASN A 610 -2.10 -44.86 40.10
N PRO A 611 -3.22 -44.91 39.35
CA PRO A 611 -4.57 -44.83 39.93
C PRO A 611 -5.10 -46.21 40.34
N SER A 612 -5.53 -46.37 41.60
CA SER A 612 -6.63 -47.25 42.06
C SER A 612 -6.60 -47.45 43.58
N ARG A 613 -7.59 -46.92 44.31
CA ARG A 613 -8.15 -47.65 45.45
C ARG A 613 -9.58 -47.24 45.78
N THR A 614 -10.42 -48.25 45.71
CA THR A 614 -11.82 -48.36 46.11
C THR A 614 -12.02 -48.11 47.62
N GLU A 615 -13.08 -47.38 47.97
CA GLU A 615 -13.89 -47.55 49.20
C GLU A 615 -15.23 -46.81 48.95
N LEU A 616 -16.31 -47.54 48.64
CA LEU A 616 -17.28 -48.19 49.56
C LEU A 616 -18.35 -47.24 50.13
N THR A 617 -19.52 -47.26 49.48
CA THR A 617 -20.81 -46.79 50.01
C THR A 617 -21.31 -47.62 51.19
N PRO A 618 -22.15 -47.04 52.05
CA PRO A 618 -23.49 -47.62 52.23
C PRO A 618 -24.65 -46.58 52.20
N PRO A 619 -25.86 -46.98 51.76
CA PRO A 619 -27.13 -46.25 51.96
C PRO A 619 -27.98 -46.97 53.05
N PRO A 620 -29.31 -46.71 53.19
CA PRO A 620 -30.13 -45.53 52.90
C PRO A 620 -30.77 -44.96 54.20
N ASP A 621 -31.60 -43.90 54.10
CA ASP A 621 -32.85 -43.89 54.89
C ASP A 621 -33.96 -42.99 54.31
N ASP A 622 -35.19 -43.45 54.57
CA ASP A 622 -36.53 -42.86 54.43
C ASP A 622 -36.97 -42.03 53.20
N ALA A 623 -37.88 -42.65 52.44
CA ALA A 623 -38.94 -41.98 51.69
C ALA A 623 -40.21 -41.85 52.54
N ARG A 624 -41.01 -40.79 52.36
CA ARG A 624 -42.50 -40.86 52.41
C ARG A 624 -43.23 -39.56 52.01
N ARG A 625 -44.29 -39.75 51.21
CA ARG A 625 -45.48 -38.88 50.97
C ARG A 625 -45.27 -37.57 50.18
N GLU A 626 -46.15 -37.14 49.29
CA GLU A 626 -47.31 -37.70 48.51
C GLU A 626 -47.79 -36.55 47.58
N PRO A 627 -48.73 -36.73 46.62
CA PRO A 627 -49.30 -37.96 46.08
C PRO A 627 -49.00 -38.20 44.58
#